data_AF-A0AA40SIA4-F1
#
_entry.id   AF-A0AA40SIA4-F1
#
_cell.length_a   1.000
_cell.length_b   1.000
_cell.length_c   1.000
_cell.angle_alpha   90.00
_cell.angle_beta   90.00
_cell.angle_gamma   90.00
#
_symmetry.space_group_name_H-M   'P 1'
#
loop_
_entity.id
_entity.type
_entity.pdbx_description
1 polymer ?
#
loop_
_entity_poly.entity_id
_entity_poly.type
_entity_poly.pdbx_seq_one_letter_code
_entity_poly.pdbx_strand_id
1 'polypeptide(L)'
;MEQPRVIPTWRHGRERLYVCLPDGRNLAWYDRETARVNLLSQDHEESVLDALGPFLTGPVSVGPPPLPTPAELARLALHPDDDLAPNRPGETLLIALDRDPGPAHRLRPDPRRRALAAERAVGGALDRMDGAGWHTLHSVPLPGGDRVHHLLIGPGGLYAVHALYAHRRRVTVADPVVALGRQEPRPLLRRVRSDAHRASHALTAEVHPVLVLVEPAQVSVPAPPREVRVVTDDALGDLTRFGGVLKPADVEALHAIARDRNTWARL
;
A
#
# COMPACT_ATOMS: atom_id res chain seq x y z
N MET A 1 -5.49 -53.70 -5.19
CA MET A 1 -5.58 -52.47 -4.37
C MET A 1 -7.04 -52.17 -4.15
N GLU A 2 -7.45 -52.03 -2.90
CA GLU A 2 -8.84 -51.72 -2.54
C GLU A 2 -9.16 -50.26 -2.89
N GLN A 3 -10.28 -50.03 -3.59
CA GLN A 3 -10.63 -48.69 -4.07
C GLN A 3 -11.29 -47.86 -2.95
N PRO A 4 -10.82 -46.63 -2.70
CA PRO A 4 -11.45 -45.75 -1.73
C PRO A 4 -12.81 -45.25 -2.22
N ARG A 5 -13.70 -44.91 -1.28
CA ARG A 5 -15.07 -44.45 -1.55
C ARG A 5 -15.22 -42.98 -1.16
N VAL A 6 -15.96 -42.24 -1.96
CA VAL A 6 -16.28 -40.83 -1.71
C VAL A 6 -17.64 -40.71 -1.04
N ILE A 7 -17.70 -40.02 0.10
CA ILE A 7 -18.89 -39.85 0.93
C ILE A 7 -19.20 -38.35 1.04
N PRO A 8 -20.27 -37.85 0.39
CA PRO A 8 -20.72 -36.47 0.56
C PRO A 8 -21.27 -36.27 1.98
N THR A 9 -20.79 -35.23 2.66
CA THR A 9 -21.18 -34.89 4.02
C THR A 9 -21.46 -33.40 4.13
N TRP A 10 -22.55 -33.04 4.79
CA TRP A 10 -22.86 -31.67 5.17
C TRP A 10 -22.52 -31.44 6.64
N ARG A 11 -21.60 -30.51 6.92
CA ARG A 11 -21.28 -30.08 8.29
C ARG A 11 -21.07 -28.57 8.34
N HIS A 12 -21.63 -27.93 9.36
CA HIS A 12 -21.52 -26.48 9.59
C HIS A 12 -21.89 -25.62 8.37
N GLY A 13 -22.93 -26.02 7.62
CA GLY A 13 -23.38 -25.30 6.43
C GLY A 13 -22.48 -25.42 5.20
N ARG A 14 -21.44 -26.28 5.24
CA ARG A 14 -20.54 -26.55 4.12
C ARG A 14 -20.65 -27.98 3.63
N GLU A 15 -20.67 -28.16 2.31
CA GLU A 15 -20.57 -29.47 1.67
C GLU A 15 -19.11 -29.91 1.57
N ARG A 16 -18.80 -31.10 2.06
CA ARG A 16 -17.46 -31.72 1.98
C ARG A 16 -17.56 -33.15 1.50
N LEU A 17 -16.62 -33.56 0.67
CA LEU A 17 -16.51 -34.94 0.20
C LEU A 17 -15.40 -35.65 0.98
N TYR A 18 -15.74 -36.65 1.78
CA TYR A 18 -14.76 -37.46 2.50
C TYR A 18 -14.34 -38.66 1.65
N VAL A 19 -13.06 -38.98 1.65
CA VAL A 19 -12.50 -40.13 0.93
C VAL A 19 -12.08 -41.15 1.96
N CYS A 20 -12.81 -42.27 2.03
CA CYS A 20 -12.59 -43.29 3.05
C CYS A 20 -12.18 -44.62 2.41
N LEU A 21 -11.32 -45.37 3.10
CA LEU A 21 -11.05 -46.77 2.79
C LEU A 21 -12.28 -47.65 3.11
N PRO A 22 -12.37 -48.86 2.53
CA PRO A 22 -13.45 -49.81 2.84
C PRO A 22 -13.53 -50.22 4.31
N ASP A 23 -12.41 -50.15 5.03
CA ASP A 23 -12.34 -50.40 6.48
C ASP A 23 -12.85 -49.22 7.35
N GLY A 24 -13.32 -48.13 6.71
CA GLY A 24 -13.88 -46.95 7.35
C GLY A 24 -12.85 -45.89 7.74
N ARG A 25 -11.55 -46.10 7.51
CA ARG A 25 -10.53 -45.07 7.76
C ARG A 25 -10.66 -43.93 6.77
N ASN A 26 -10.64 -42.69 7.27
CA ASN A 26 -10.62 -41.49 6.45
C ASN A 26 -9.21 -41.24 5.91
N LEU A 27 -9.07 -41.08 4.59
CA LEU A 27 -7.82 -40.76 3.91
C LEU A 27 -7.70 -39.28 3.60
N ALA A 28 -8.82 -38.62 3.25
CA ALA A 28 -8.82 -37.23 2.85
C ALA A 28 -10.22 -36.62 2.91
N TRP A 29 -10.29 -35.29 2.83
CA TRP A 29 -11.55 -34.62 2.52
C TRP A 29 -11.33 -33.48 1.52
N TYR A 30 -12.31 -33.30 0.63
CA TYR A 30 -12.34 -32.28 -0.39
C TYR A 30 -13.37 -31.21 -0.05
N ASP A 31 -12.92 -29.96 -0.07
CA ASP A 31 -13.73 -28.76 0.10
C ASP A 31 -14.06 -28.18 -1.29
N ARG A 32 -15.34 -28.22 -1.66
CA ARG A 32 -15.78 -27.75 -2.98
C ARG A 32 -15.72 -26.23 -3.12
N GLU A 33 -15.91 -25.50 -2.02
CA GLU A 33 -15.91 -24.03 -2.00
C GLU A 33 -14.50 -23.49 -2.28
N THR A 34 -13.48 -24.15 -1.72
CA THR A 34 -12.06 -23.74 -1.85
C THR A 34 -11.26 -24.58 -2.85
N ALA A 35 -11.90 -25.54 -3.52
CA ALA A 35 -11.27 -26.51 -4.44
C ALA A 35 -10.00 -27.17 -3.84
N ARG A 36 -10.08 -27.59 -2.57
CA ARG A 36 -8.91 -28.09 -1.81
C ARG A 36 -9.10 -29.51 -1.28
N VAL A 37 -8.11 -30.36 -1.50
CA VAL A 37 -8.02 -31.72 -0.96
C VAL A 37 -7.08 -31.71 0.24
N ASN A 38 -7.59 -32.08 1.40
CA ASN A 38 -6.82 -32.20 2.64
C ASN A 38 -6.52 -33.69 2.88
N LEU A 39 -5.29 -34.09 2.59
CA LEU A 39 -4.80 -35.45 2.83
C LEU A 39 -4.47 -35.66 4.30
N LEU A 40 -4.85 -36.81 4.84
CA LEU A 40 -4.46 -37.27 6.18
C LEU A 40 -3.21 -38.16 6.15
N SER A 41 -2.88 -38.73 4.98
CA SER A 41 -1.63 -39.45 4.72
C SER A 41 -1.19 -39.19 3.27
N GLN A 42 0.11 -38.95 3.06
CA GLN A 42 0.70 -38.77 1.72
C GLN A 42 0.78 -40.08 0.93
N ASP A 43 0.84 -41.23 1.61
CA ASP A 43 1.01 -42.55 0.98
C ASP A 43 -0.17 -42.97 0.07
N HIS A 44 -1.29 -42.24 0.14
CA HIS A 44 -2.51 -42.53 -0.60
C HIS A 44 -2.96 -41.40 -1.54
N GLU A 45 -2.09 -40.42 -1.82
CA GLU A 45 -2.43 -39.25 -2.65
C GLU A 45 -3.04 -39.62 -4.01
N GLU A 46 -2.35 -40.47 -4.79
CA GLU A 46 -2.80 -40.88 -6.13
C GLU A 46 -4.18 -41.56 -6.09
N SER A 47 -4.38 -42.48 -5.15
CA SER A 47 -5.64 -43.20 -4.95
C SER A 47 -6.79 -42.27 -4.52
N VAL A 48 -6.48 -41.24 -3.73
CA VAL A 48 -7.45 -40.21 -3.31
C VAL A 48 -7.86 -39.33 -4.51
N LEU A 49 -6.89 -38.88 -5.31
CA LEU A 49 -7.15 -38.04 -6.48
C LEU A 49 -7.95 -38.79 -7.55
N ASP A 50 -7.63 -40.06 -7.79
CA ASP A 50 -8.38 -40.94 -8.69
C ASP A 50 -9.85 -41.08 -8.26
N ALA A 51 -10.10 -41.34 -6.98
CA ALA A 51 -11.46 -41.47 -6.45
C ALA A 51 -12.24 -40.15 -6.46
N LEU A 52 -11.55 -39.01 -6.27
CA LEU A 52 -12.17 -37.69 -6.34
C LEU A 52 -12.40 -37.20 -7.77
N GLY A 53 -11.71 -37.75 -8.77
CA GLY A 53 -11.75 -37.32 -10.17
C GLY A 53 -13.15 -36.95 -10.71
N PRO A 54 -14.19 -37.77 -10.50
CA PRO A 54 -15.56 -37.47 -10.96
C PRO A 54 -16.21 -36.24 -10.30
N PHE A 55 -15.69 -35.78 -9.15
CA PHE A 55 -16.25 -34.70 -8.35
C PHE A 55 -15.46 -33.39 -8.45
N LEU A 56 -14.27 -33.41 -9.06
CA LEU A 56 -13.44 -32.24 -9.23
C LEU A 56 -13.98 -31.37 -10.36
N THR A 57 -14.17 -30.07 -10.09
CA THR A 57 -14.70 -29.10 -11.07
C THR A 57 -13.61 -28.25 -11.72
N GLY A 58 -12.34 -28.60 -11.54
CA GLY A 58 -11.19 -27.85 -12.04
C GLY A 58 -9.88 -28.23 -11.31
N PRO A 59 -8.80 -27.44 -11.49
CA PRO A 59 -7.55 -27.63 -10.77
C PRO A 59 -7.80 -27.59 -9.25
N VAL A 60 -7.19 -28.51 -8.51
CA VAL A 60 -7.32 -28.58 -7.05
C VAL A 60 -5.98 -28.38 -6.36
N SER A 61 -6.02 -27.78 -5.17
CA SER A 61 -4.87 -27.69 -4.28
C SER A 61 -4.85 -28.88 -3.33
N VAL A 62 -3.70 -29.55 -3.21
CA VAL A 62 -3.51 -30.67 -2.27
C VAL A 62 -2.69 -30.19 -1.07
N GLY A 63 -3.13 -30.57 0.13
CA GLY A 63 -2.43 -30.28 1.38
C GLY A 63 -3.07 -29.18 2.23
N PRO A 64 -2.50 -28.91 3.42
CA PRO A 64 -3.05 -27.92 4.35
C PRO A 64 -3.18 -26.55 3.69
N PRO A 65 -4.13 -25.70 4.15
CA PRO A 65 -4.19 -24.31 3.69
C PRO A 65 -2.82 -23.65 3.86
N PRO A 66 -2.40 -22.77 2.91
CA PRO A 66 -1.15 -22.06 3.05
C PRO A 66 -1.13 -21.32 4.40
N LEU A 67 0.01 -21.38 5.10
CA LEU A 67 0.18 -20.60 6.32
C LEU A 67 0.09 -19.11 5.96
N PRO A 68 -0.54 -18.28 6.80
CA PRO A 68 -0.51 -16.85 6.62
C PRO A 68 0.94 -16.36 6.56
N THR A 69 1.22 -15.49 5.61
CA THR A 69 2.51 -14.83 5.47
C THR A 69 2.79 -13.96 6.71
N PRO A 70 4.07 -13.66 7.01
CA PRO A 70 4.40 -12.73 8.09
C PRO A 70 3.70 -11.37 7.98
N ALA A 71 3.49 -10.88 6.75
CA ALA A 71 2.77 -9.64 6.49
C ALA A 71 1.28 -9.75 6.87
N GLU A 72 0.62 -10.86 6.53
CA GLU A 72 -0.77 -11.11 6.91
C GLU A 72 -0.92 -11.26 8.42
N LEU A 73 0.01 -11.95 9.10
CA LEU A 73 0.01 -12.05 10.55
C LEU A 73 0.20 -10.69 11.22
N ALA A 74 1.14 -9.87 10.72
CA ALA A 74 1.36 -8.51 11.23
C ALA A 74 0.10 -7.65 11.08
N ARG A 75 -0.59 -7.73 9.94
CA ARG A 75 -1.87 -7.04 9.72
C ARG A 75 -2.96 -7.49 10.68
N LEU A 76 -3.09 -8.80 10.89
CA LEU A 76 -4.10 -9.37 11.81
C LEU A 76 -3.82 -9.01 13.28
N ALA A 77 -2.57 -8.77 13.64
CA ALA A 77 -2.16 -8.41 14.99
C ALA A 77 -2.17 -6.89 15.25
N LEU A 78 -2.28 -6.05 14.21
CA LEU A 78 -2.22 -4.59 14.35
C LEU A 78 -3.54 -4.04 14.91
N HIS A 79 -3.45 -3.25 15.99
CA HIS A 79 -4.62 -2.61 16.58
C HIS A 79 -5.20 -1.56 15.60
N PRO A 80 -6.54 -1.45 15.44
CA PRO A 80 -7.13 -0.51 14.49
C PRO A 80 -6.70 0.95 14.67
N ASP A 81 -6.44 1.40 15.90
CA ASP A 81 -5.98 2.78 16.18
C ASP A 81 -4.52 3.04 15.76
N ASP A 82 -3.74 1.97 15.62
CA ASP A 82 -2.34 2.00 15.21
C ASP A 82 -2.17 1.77 13.70
N ASP A 83 -3.22 1.32 13.00
CA ASP A 83 -3.20 1.16 11.54
C ASP A 83 -3.38 2.51 10.83
N LEU A 84 -2.35 2.91 10.08
CA LEU A 84 -2.34 4.15 9.31
C LEU A 84 -3.01 4.01 7.94
N ALA A 85 -3.33 2.81 7.47
CA ALA A 85 -3.89 2.65 6.13
C ALA A 85 -5.27 3.25 5.90
N PRO A 86 -6.17 3.35 6.90
CA PRO A 86 -7.44 4.04 6.71
C PRO A 86 -7.30 5.56 6.54
N ASN A 87 -6.10 6.13 6.75
CA ASN A 87 -5.87 7.56 6.60
C ASN A 87 -6.24 8.02 5.20
N ARG A 88 -6.99 9.12 5.10
CA ARG A 88 -7.34 9.72 3.81
C ARG A 88 -6.20 10.62 3.31
N PRO A 89 -6.17 10.92 2.00
CA PRO A 89 -5.35 12.00 1.47
C PRO A 89 -5.60 13.32 2.21
N GLY A 90 -4.58 13.83 2.91
CA GLY A 90 -4.67 15.05 3.71
C GLY A 90 -5.44 14.91 5.04
N GLU A 91 -5.57 13.71 5.60
CA GLU A 91 -6.21 13.45 6.90
C GLU A 91 -5.74 14.41 8.00
N THR A 92 -4.42 14.63 8.15
CA THR A 92 -3.90 15.57 9.15
C THR A 92 -4.40 17.00 8.93
N LEU A 93 -4.52 17.44 7.66
CA LEU A 93 -5.05 18.77 7.33
C LEU A 93 -6.55 18.86 7.57
N LEU A 94 -7.29 17.77 7.32
CA LEU A 94 -8.72 17.70 7.62
C LEU A 94 -8.97 17.85 9.11
N ILE A 95 -8.27 17.07 9.94
CA ILE A 95 -8.34 17.17 11.39
C ILE A 95 -7.97 18.59 11.87
N ALA A 96 -6.91 19.18 11.31
CA ALA A 96 -6.49 20.53 11.68
C ALA A 96 -7.52 21.61 11.28
N LEU A 97 -8.17 21.47 10.13
CA LEU A 97 -9.24 22.37 9.66
C LEU A 97 -10.54 22.18 10.45
N ASP A 98 -10.83 20.97 10.91
CA ASP A 98 -12.01 20.68 11.74
C ASP A 98 -11.84 21.25 13.16
N ARG A 99 -10.66 21.03 13.77
CA ARG A 99 -10.33 21.56 15.11
C ARG A 99 -10.21 23.08 15.15
N ASP A 100 -9.69 23.69 14.09
CA ASP A 100 -9.57 25.14 13.95
C ASP A 100 -10.01 25.59 12.55
N PRO A 101 -11.33 25.80 12.33
CA PRO A 101 -11.89 26.13 11.02
C PRO A 101 -11.50 27.53 10.51
N GLY A 102 -10.94 28.38 11.39
CA GLY A 102 -10.68 29.78 11.12
C GLY A 102 -11.97 30.61 10.95
N PRO A 103 -11.87 31.95 10.93
CA PRO A 103 -13.01 32.84 10.76
C PRO A 103 -13.68 32.69 9.38
N ALA A 104 -15.02 32.74 9.37
CA ALA A 104 -15.87 32.51 8.20
C ALA A 104 -15.61 33.48 7.03
N HIS A 105 -15.19 34.70 7.33
CA HIS A 105 -14.87 35.72 6.33
C HIS A 105 -13.39 36.12 6.41
N ARG A 106 -12.54 35.46 5.62
CA ARG A 106 -11.15 35.89 5.41
C ARG A 106 -10.97 36.46 4.01
N LEU A 107 -10.33 37.63 3.92
CA LEU A 107 -9.88 38.23 2.65
C LEU A 107 -8.86 37.35 1.90
N ARG A 108 -8.15 36.46 2.61
CA ARG A 108 -7.25 35.47 2.02
C ARG A 108 -7.69 34.05 2.41
N PRO A 109 -7.92 33.15 1.43
CA PRO A 109 -8.23 31.75 1.72
C PRO A 109 -7.16 31.11 2.60
N ASP A 110 -7.59 30.27 3.55
CA ASP A 110 -6.68 29.52 4.42
C ASP A 110 -5.72 28.66 3.58
N PRO A 111 -4.38 28.82 3.73
CA PRO A 111 -3.41 28.06 2.95
C PRO A 111 -3.55 26.54 3.13
N ARG A 112 -4.06 26.07 4.27
CA ARG A 112 -4.31 24.64 4.54
C ARG A 112 -5.32 24.03 3.55
N ARG A 113 -6.30 24.82 3.09
CA ARG A 113 -7.29 24.33 2.11
C ARG A 113 -6.66 24.05 0.74
N ARG A 114 -5.69 24.87 0.34
CA ARG A 114 -4.90 24.65 -0.88
C ARG A 114 -3.97 23.45 -0.77
N ALA A 115 -3.30 23.30 0.37
CA ALA A 115 -2.50 22.11 0.63
C ALA A 115 -3.35 20.83 0.61
N LEU A 116 -4.53 20.86 1.24
CA LEU A 116 -5.48 19.75 1.24
C LEU A 116 -5.95 19.39 -0.17
N ALA A 117 -6.23 20.39 -1.02
CA ALA A 117 -6.62 20.15 -2.40
C ALA A 117 -5.50 19.43 -3.18
N ALA A 118 -4.24 19.84 -3.01
CA ALA A 118 -3.10 19.17 -3.64
C ALA A 118 -2.90 17.75 -3.11
N GLU A 119 -2.94 17.53 -1.80
CA GLU A 119 -2.81 16.18 -1.21
C GLU A 119 -3.96 15.27 -1.67
N ARG A 120 -5.19 15.75 -1.80
CA ARG A 120 -6.30 14.96 -2.35
C ARG A 120 -6.14 14.63 -3.83
N ALA A 121 -5.68 15.59 -4.64
CA ALA A 121 -5.46 15.36 -6.06
C ALA A 121 -4.37 14.31 -6.29
N VAL A 122 -3.24 14.44 -5.58
CA VAL A 122 -2.13 13.48 -5.65
C VAL A 122 -2.52 12.13 -5.06
N GLY A 123 -3.09 12.11 -3.85
CA GLY A 123 -3.53 10.87 -3.20
C GLY A 123 -4.51 10.09 -4.06
N GLY A 124 -5.56 10.74 -4.58
CA GLY A 124 -6.52 10.06 -5.46
C GLY A 124 -5.90 9.56 -6.77
N ALA A 125 -4.79 10.14 -7.24
CA ALA A 125 -4.04 9.60 -8.38
C ALA A 125 -3.18 8.40 -7.99
N LEU A 126 -2.54 8.42 -6.81
CA LEU A 126 -1.80 7.29 -6.26
C LEU A 126 -2.71 6.09 -5.94
N ASP A 127 -3.91 6.33 -5.42
CA ASP A 127 -4.87 5.27 -5.09
C ASP A 127 -5.33 4.50 -6.34
N ARG A 128 -5.37 5.15 -7.51
CA ARG A 128 -5.67 4.46 -8.77
C ARG A 128 -4.54 3.54 -9.25
N MET A 129 -3.36 3.63 -8.63
CA MET A 129 -2.23 2.74 -8.92
C MET A 129 -2.27 1.48 -8.03
N ASP A 130 -3.17 1.44 -7.04
CA ASP A 130 -3.43 0.26 -6.22
C ASP A 130 -3.92 -0.91 -7.11
N GLY A 131 -3.41 -2.11 -6.84
CA GLY A 131 -3.67 -3.32 -7.64
C GLY A 131 -2.59 -3.70 -8.67
N ALA A 132 -1.63 -2.82 -8.99
CA ALA A 132 -0.44 -3.17 -9.78
C ALA A 132 0.76 -3.61 -8.92
N GLY A 133 0.49 -4.09 -7.70
CA GLY A 133 1.50 -4.37 -6.67
C GLY A 133 2.00 -3.13 -5.93
N TRP A 134 1.32 -1.99 -6.09
CA TRP A 134 1.63 -0.76 -5.37
C TRP A 134 0.65 -0.54 -4.22
N HIS A 135 1.15 -0.05 -3.10
CA HIS A 135 0.39 0.37 -1.93
C HIS A 135 0.70 1.83 -1.60
N THR A 136 -0.32 2.57 -1.18
CA THR A 136 -0.14 3.96 -0.74
C THR A 136 -0.64 4.14 0.68
N LEU A 137 0.17 4.80 1.51
CA LEU A 137 -0.24 5.31 2.81
C LEU A 137 -0.29 6.83 2.77
N HIS A 138 -1.28 7.41 3.44
CA HIS A 138 -1.45 8.85 3.47
C HIS A 138 -1.25 9.43 4.86
N SER A 139 -0.81 10.69 4.91
CA SER A 139 -0.67 11.44 6.15
C SER A 139 0.15 10.69 7.21
N VAL A 140 1.28 10.10 6.78
CA VAL A 140 2.13 9.29 7.65
C VAL A 140 2.84 10.21 8.63
N PRO A 141 2.61 10.08 9.95
CA PRO A 141 3.15 11.00 10.94
C PRO A 141 4.67 10.88 11.01
N LEU A 142 5.34 12.01 11.26
CA LEU A 142 6.75 12.04 11.63
C LEU A 142 6.89 12.78 12.98
N PRO A 143 7.95 12.50 13.79
CA PRO A 143 8.20 13.24 15.02
C PRO A 143 8.23 14.76 14.84
N GLY A 144 7.96 15.53 15.89
CA GLY A 144 7.94 16.99 15.82
C GLY A 144 6.73 17.60 15.08
N GLY A 145 5.72 16.78 14.75
CA GLY A 145 4.47 17.25 14.14
C GLY A 145 4.50 17.37 12.62
N ASP A 146 5.58 16.92 11.98
CA ASP A 146 5.68 16.78 10.52
C ASP A 146 4.95 15.53 10.02
N ARG A 147 4.87 15.38 8.69
CA ARG A 147 4.33 14.18 8.04
C ARG A 147 4.91 13.98 6.66
N VAL A 148 4.94 12.73 6.21
CA VAL A 148 4.96 12.41 4.78
C VAL A 148 3.54 12.53 4.25
N HIS A 149 3.32 13.28 3.15
CA HIS A 149 1.96 13.47 2.64
C HIS A 149 1.41 12.15 2.09
N HIS A 150 2.20 11.47 1.25
CA HIS A 150 1.92 10.11 0.80
C HIS A 150 3.21 9.28 0.74
N LEU A 151 3.15 8.04 1.21
CA LEU A 151 4.20 7.06 1.06
C LEU A 151 3.72 6.02 0.04
N LEU A 152 4.42 5.92 -1.08
CA LEU A 152 4.13 4.93 -2.13
C LEU A 152 5.14 3.79 -2.01
N ILE A 153 4.67 2.55 -1.96
CA ILE A 153 5.48 1.32 -1.79
C ILE A 153 5.09 0.35 -2.90
N GLY A 154 6.06 -0.07 -3.72
CA GLY A 154 5.76 -1.08 -4.75
C GLY A 154 7.01 -1.60 -5.44
N PRO A 155 6.85 -2.30 -6.58
CA PRO A 155 7.96 -2.99 -7.24
C PRO A 155 9.12 -2.06 -7.60
N GLY A 156 8.82 -0.80 -7.94
CA GLY A 156 9.82 0.21 -8.27
C GLY A 156 10.50 0.89 -7.07
N GLY A 157 10.27 0.42 -5.85
CA GLY A 157 10.84 0.97 -4.61
C GLY A 157 9.84 1.79 -3.78
N LEU A 158 10.38 2.56 -2.81
CA LEU A 158 9.60 3.42 -1.92
C LEU A 158 9.80 4.89 -2.27
N TYR A 159 8.72 5.66 -2.20
CA TYR A 159 8.72 7.09 -2.51
C TYR A 159 7.99 7.89 -1.43
N ALA A 160 8.68 8.89 -0.87
CA ALA A 160 8.06 9.89 -0.01
C ALA A 160 7.60 11.07 -0.88
N VAL A 161 6.28 11.16 -1.07
CA VAL A 161 5.66 12.09 -2.00
C VAL A 161 5.21 13.34 -1.25
N HIS A 162 5.68 14.50 -1.69
CA HIS A 162 5.27 15.82 -1.23
C HIS A 162 4.45 16.52 -2.30
N ALA A 163 3.19 16.86 -1.99
CA ALA A 163 2.29 17.57 -2.90
C ALA A 163 2.38 19.09 -2.72
N LEU A 164 2.68 19.83 -3.78
CA LEU A 164 2.72 21.30 -3.80
C LEU A 164 1.67 21.86 -4.77
N TYR A 165 0.71 22.62 -4.22
CA TYR A 165 -0.29 23.28 -5.06
C TYR A 165 0.29 24.51 -5.77
N ALA A 166 0.51 24.41 -7.09
CA ALA A 166 1.03 25.51 -7.89
C ALA A 166 -0.07 26.47 -8.36
N HIS A 167 -1.34 26.03 -8.43
CA HIS A 167 -2.52 26.86 -8.71
C HIS A 167 -2.37 27.73 -9.97
N ARG A 168 -2.00 27.08 -11.08
CA ARG A 168 -1.74 27.67 -12.41
C ARG A 168 -0.70 28.79 -12.38
N ARG A 169 0.29 28.69 -11.49
CA ARG A 169 1.44 29.59 -11.46
C ARG A 169 2.63 28.94 -12.13
N ARG A 170 3.56 29.79 -12.60
CA ARG A 170 4.91 29.35 -12.97
C ARG A 170 5.63 28.84 -11.73
N VAL A 171 6.25 27.68 -11.83
CA VAL A 171 7.08 27.09 -10.79
C VAL A 171 8.53 27.10 -11.27
N THR A 172 9.44 27.63 -10.45
CA THR A 172 10.88 27.50 -10.68
C THR A 172 11.46 26.64 -9.58
N VAL A 173 12.10 25.53 -9.95
CA VAL A 173 12.84 24.65 -9.03
C VAL A 173 14.33 24.86 -9.25
N ALA A 174 14.98 25.51 -8.30
CA ALA A 174 16.42 25.76 -8.30
C ALA A 174 16.99 25.33 -6.95
N ASP A 175 17.56 24.13 -6.86
CA ASP A 175 17.94 23.51 -5.58
C ASP A 175 18.74 24.47 -4.67
N PRO A 176 18.33 24.68 -3.40
CA PRO A 176 17.26 23.98 -2.68
C PRO A 176 15.89 24.66 -2.70
N VAL A 177 15.74 25.74 -3.46
CA VAL A 177 14.56 26.59 -3.43
C VAL A 177 13.53 26.22 -4.51
N VAL A 178 12.27 26.42 -4.15
CA VAL A 178 11.12 26.36 -5.04
C VAL A 178 10.40 27.70 -4.97
N ALA A 179 10.15 28.32 -6.12
CA ALA A 179 9.45 29.59 -6.26
C ALA A 179 8.13 29.41 -7.01
N LEU A 180 7.06 30.02 -6.49
CA LEU A 180 5.72 30.00 -7.10
C LEU A 180 5.33 31.40 -7.60
N GLY A 181 5.48 31.63 -8.90
CA GLY A 181 5.22 32.92 -9.53
C GLY A 181 6.09 34.02 -8.93
N ARG A 182 5.44 35.04 -8.34
CA ARG A 182 6.11 36.17 -7.67
C ARG A 182 6.23 35.98 -6.15
N GLN A 183 5.89 34.81 -5.62
CA GLN A 183 6.05 34.54 -4.19
C GLN A 183 7.52 34.38 -3.82
N GLU A 184 7.84 34.69 -2.58
CA GLU A 184 9.16 34.50 -2.02
C GLU A 184 9.59 33.03 -2.14
N PRO A 185 10.76 32.73 -2.75
CA PRO A 185 11.27 31.38 -2.85
C PRO A 185 11.45 30.73 -1.47
N ARG A 186 11.12 29.45 -1.34
CA ARG A 186 11.25 28.69 -0.09
C ARG A 186 12.19 27.50 -0.30
N PRO A 187 13.03 27.13 0.69
CA PRO A 187 13.96 26.00 0.59
C PRO A 187 13.24 24.64 0.72
N LEU A 188 12.19 24.43 -0.07
CA LEU A 188 11.28 23.29 0.04
C LEU A 188 11.99 21.94 -0.17
N LEU A 189 13.00 21.88 -1.06
CA LEU A 189 13.69 20.62 -1.35
C LEU A 189 14.46 20.08 -0.15
N ARG A 190 14.88 20.94 0.81
CA ARG A 190 15.47 20.46 2.07
C ARG A 190 14.47 19.66 2.89
N ARG A 191 13.22 20.12 2.96
CA ARG A 191 12.15 19.43 3.67
C ARG A 191 11.81 18.10 2.99
N VAL A 192 11.61 18.13 1.67
CA VAL A 192 11.28 16.93 0.89
C VAL A 192 12.35 15.84 1.06
N ARG A 193 13.64 16.20 1.03
CA ARG A 193 14.74 15.26 1.33
C ARG A 193 14.71 14.79 2.79
N SER A 194 14.53 15.71 3.74
CA SER A 194 14.52 15.35 5.16
C SER A 194 13.39 14.38 5.51
N ASP A 195 12.20 14.57 4.95
CA ASP A 195 11.05 13.68 5.19
C ASP A 195 11.33 12.28 4.63
N ALA A 196 11.92 12.20 3.42
CA ALA A 196 12.33 10.93 2.81
C ALA A 196 13.45 10.23 3.60
N HIS A 197 14.43 10.98 4.12
CA HIS A 197 15.50 10.42 4.94
C HIS A 197 14.96 9.85 6.26
N ARG A 198 14.03 10.54 6.91
CA ARG A 198 13.36 10.07 8.12
C ARG A 198 12.53 8.83 7.84
N ALA A 199 11.80 8.79 6.73
CA ALA A 199 11.10 7.59 6.30
C ALA A 199 12.04 6.42 6.01
N SER A 200 13.20 6.71 5.42
CA SER A 200 14.22 5.69 5.16
C SER A 200 14.75 5.08 6.44
N HIS A 201 14.99 5.92 7.46
CA HIS A 201 15.42 5.45 8.77
C HIS A 201 14.34 4.61 9.48
N ALA A 202 13.07 5.04 9.43
CA ALA A 202 11.97 4.31 10.07
C ALA A 202 11.74 2.92 9.45
N LEU A 203 11.83 2.82 8.13
CA LEU A 203 11.59 1.58 7.40
C LEU A 203 12.85 0.73 7.21
N THR A 204 14.03 1.27 7.58
CA THR A 204 15.33 0.65 7.28
C THR A 204 15.46 0.27 5.80
N ALA A 205 14.93 1.12 4.91
CA ALA A 205 14.85 0.91 3.48
C ALA A 205 15.03 2.25 2.75
N GLU A 206 15.58 2.25 1.54
CA GLU A 206 15.75 3.49 0.78
C GLU A 206 14.40 4.05 0.32
N VAL A 207 14.07 5.27 0.77
CA VAL A 207 12.86 6.00 0.37
C VAL A 207 13.27 7.22 -0.46
N HIS A 208 12.83 7.26 -1.71
CA HIS A 208 13.18 8.31 -2.65
C HIS A 208 12.29 9.55 -2.48
N PRO A 209 12.85 10.75 -2.36
CA PRO A 209 12.06 11.98 -2.25
C PRO A 209 11.42 12.38 -3.59
N VAL A 210 10.12 12.66 -3.58
CA VAL A 210 9.38 13.12 -4.76
C VAL A 210 8.62 14.41 -4.44
N LEU A 211 8.82 15.44 -5.25
CA LEU A 211 8.00 16.66 -5.25
C LEU A 211 7.01 16.60 -6.42
N VAL A 212 5.71 16.59 -6.10
CA VAL A 212 4.63 16.66 -7.10
C VAL A 212 4.08 18.07 -7.16
N LEU A 213 4.13 18.66 -8.35
CA LEU A 213 3.58 19.98 -8.65
C LEU A 213 2.16 19.80 -9.18
N VAL A 214 1.17 20.30 -8.44
CA VAL A 214 -0.25 20.17 -8.80
C VAL A 214 -0.71 21.44 -9.53
N GLU A 215 -1.27 21.26 -10.73
CA GLU A 215 -1.71 22.33 -11.63
C GLU A 215 -0.67 23.45 -11.89
N PRO A 216 0.59 23.17 -12.28
CA PRO A 216 1.51 24.23 -12.68
C PRO A 216 1.10 24.83 -14.03
N ALA A 217 1.27 26.15 -14.22
CA ALA A 217 1.11 26.75 -15.55
C ALA A 217 2.36 26.58 -16.42
N GLN A 218 3.53 26.52 -15.78
CA GLN A 218 4.82 26.29 -16.42
C GLN A 218 5.80 25.82 -15.36
N VAL A 219 6.63 24.83 -15.66
CA VAL A 219 7.71 24.37 -14.77
C VAL A 219 9.05 24.72 -15.40
N SER A 220 9.94 25.34 -14.62
CA SER A 220 11.34 25.60 -14.99
C SER A 220 12.26 24.93 -13.98
N VAL A 221 13.16 24.09 -14.48
CA VAL A 221 14.17 23.38 -13.68
C VAL A 221 15.53 23.68 -14.32
N PRO A 222 16.20 24.79 -13.95
CA PRO A 222 17.43 25.24 -14.62
C PRO A 222 18.59 24.24 -14.50
N ALA A 223 18.59 23.45 -13.42
CA ALA A 223 19.53 22.35 -13.21
C ALA A 223 18.81 21.20 -12.47
N PRO A 224 19.15 19.93 -12.73
CA PRO A 224 18.57 18.79 -12.02
C PRO A 224 18.73 18.94 -10.49
N PRO A 225 17.64 18.88 -9.72
CA PRO A 225 17.72 18.95 -8.26
C PRO A 225 18.41 17.70 -7.70
N ARG A 226 19.14 17.88 -6.61
CA ARG A 226 19.87 16.79 -5.94
C ARG A 226 18.87 15.87 -5.25
N GLU A 227 18.93 14.58 -5.58
CA GLU A 227 18.20 13.46 -4.96
C GLU A 227 16.67 13.51 -5.07
N VAL A 228 16.07 14.67 -5.33
CA VAL A 228 14.61 14.86 -5.42
C VAL A 228 14.14 14.67 -6.85
N ARG A 229 13.18 13.78 -7.05
CA ARG A 229 12.45 13.71 -8.32
C ARG A 229 11.34 14.75 -8.33
N VAL A 230 11.29 15.59 -9.36
CA VAL A 230 10.21 16.57 -9.55
C VAL A 230 9.30 16.07 -10.67
N VAL A 231 8.02 15.92 -10.37
CA VAL A 231 6.99 15.51 -11.34
C VAL A 231 5.80 16.44 -11.27
N THR A 232 5.02 16.48 -12.33
CA THR A 232 3.69 17.11 -12.36
C THR A 232 2.62 16.07 -12.06
N ASP A 233 1.42 16.54 -11.73
CA ASP A 233 0.26 15.69 -11.42
C ASP A 233 -0.16 14.78 -12.59
N ASP A 234 -0.01 15.23 -13.83
CA ASP A 234 -0.27 14.43 -15.05
C ASP A 234 0.81 13.36 -15.31
N ALA A 235 2.04 13.58 -14.86
CA ALA A 235 3.17 12.66 -15.02
C ALA A 235 3.32 11.68 -13.83
N LEU A 236 2.42 11.71 -12.85
CA LEU A 236 2.56 10.91 -11.62
C LEU A 236 2.59 9.40 -11.89
N GLY A 237 1.86 8.95 -12.93
CA GLY A 237 1.86 7.55 -13.36
C GLY A 237 3.22 7.05 -13.85
N ASP A 238 4.17 7.93 -14.19
CA ASP A 238 5.51 7.50 -14.59
C ASP A 238 6.31 6.92 -13.41
N LEU A 239 5.90 7.20 -12.16
CA LEU A 239 6.55 6.61 -10.99
C LEU A 239 6.46 5.07 -10.96
N THR A 240 5.41 4.49 -11.55
CA THR A 240 5.21 3.03 -11.58
C THR A 240 5.92 2.34 -12.74
N ARG A 241 6.48 3.11 -13.69
CA ARG A 241 7.13 2.56 -14.88
C ARG A 241 8.56 2.06 -14.62
N PHE A 242 9.13 2.35 -13.46
CA PHE A 242 10.46 1.90 -13.07
C PHE A 242 10.40 0.47 -12.51
N GLY A 243 11.27 -0.40 -13.04
CA GLY A 243 11.20 -1.86 -12.94
C GLY A 243 11.21 -2.46 -11.53
N GLY A 244 10.87 -3.75 -11.44
CA GLY A 244 10.71 -4.50 -10.18
C GLY A 244 12.02 -4.75 -9.43
N VAL A 245 12.41 -3.80 -8.58
CA VAL A 245 13.47 -3.93 -7.58
C VAL A 245 13.01 -4.78 -6.40
N LEU A 246 11.76 -4.59 -5.97
CA LEU A 246 11.17 -5.30 -4.83
C LEU A 246 10.31 -6.46 -5.29
N LYS A 247 10.46 -7.62 -4.62
CA LYS A 247 9.57 -8.77 -4.83
C LYS A 247 8.22 -8.47 -4.19
N PRO A 248 7.11 -9.06 -4.69
CA PRO A 248 5.79 -8.86 -4.10
C PRO A 248 5.74 -9.12 -2.58
N ALA A 249 6.41 -10.17 -2.10
CA ALA A 249 6.48 -10.47 -0.66
C ALA A 249 7.18 -9.36 0.17
N ASP A 250 8.25 -8.77 -0.38
CA ASP A 250 8.97 -7.67 0.29
C ASP A 250 8.11 -6.40 0.31
N VAL A 251 7.36 -6.13 -0.76
CA VAL A 251 6.39 -5.03 -0.82
C VAL A 251 5.31 -5.20 0.25
N GLU A 252 4.71 -6.39 0.36
CA GLU A 252 3.69 -6.66 1.38
C GLU A 252 4.24 -6.52 2.81
N ALA A 253 5.47 -6.99 3.05
CA ALA A 253 6.14 -6.87 4.34
C ALA A 253 6.44 -5.42 4.71
N LEU A 254 7.02 -4.64 3.78
CA LEU A 254 7.29 -3.22 3.97
C LEU A 254 6.00 -2.42 4.19
N HIS A 255 4.95 -2.72 3.42
CA HIS A 255 3.65 -2.11 3.62
C HIS A 255 3.06 -2.45 5.00
N ALA A 256 3.15 -3.71 5.45
CA ALA A 256 2.70 -4.09 6.79
C ALA A 256 3.43 -3.32 7.91
N ILE A 257 4.75 -3.16 7.80
CA ILE A 257 5.56 -2.37 8.74
C ILE A 257 5.19 -0.88 8.68
N ALA A 258 5.07 -0.31 7.48
CA ALA A 258 4.79 1.10 7.28
C ALA A 258 3.40 1.52 7.79
N ARG A 259 2.45 0.59 7.87
CA ARG A 259 1.11 0.84 8.41
C ARG A 259 1.07 1.03 9.91
N ASP A 260 1.99 0.40 10.64
CA ASP A 260 2.04 0.53 12.10
C ASP A 260 2.52 1.94 12.48
N ARG A 261 1.66 2.69 13.16
CA ARG A 261 1.98 4.02 13.70
C ARG A 261 3.25 4.01 14.56
N ASN A 262 3.52 2.93 15.28
CA ASN A 262 4.67 2.82 16.17
C ASN A 262 6.00 2.75 15.42
N THR A 263 6.01 2.32 14.15
CA THR A 263 7.18 2.37 13.26
C THR A 263 7.72 3.80 13.16
N TRP A 264 6.82 4.78 13.14
CA TRP A 264 7.14 6.19 12.91
C TRP A 264 7.42 6.97 14.20
N ALA A 265 7.01 6.44 15.35
CA ALA A 265 7.19 7.07 16.66
C ALA A 265 8.61 6.91 17.23
N ARG A 266 9.41 5.99 16.69
CA ARG A 266 10.75 5.61 17.20
C ARG A 266 11.91 6.36 16.55
N LEU A 267 11.60 7.40 15.76
CA LEU A 267 12.55 8.25 15.03
C LEU A 267 13.12 9.39 15.89
#